data_AF-A0A435XW19-F1
#
_entry.id   AF-A0A435XW19-F1
#
_cell.length_a   1.000
_cell.length_b   1.000
_cell.length_c   1.000
_cell.angle_alpha   90.00
_cell.angle_beta   90.00
_cell.angle_gamma   90.00
#
_symmetry.space_group_name_H-M   'P 1'
#
loop_
_entity.id
_entity.type
_entity.pdbx_description
1 polymer ?
#
loop_
_entity_poly.entity_id
_entity_poly.type
_entity_poly.pdbx_seq_one_letter_code
_entity_poly.pdbx_strand_id
1 'polypeptide(L)'
;TRYPGASRTRALDKWNFQPPGEGAESYQMLLERVRPCFDAIERQTICVTHGGVMRTLFRFVLGLAEDEAANLEIPQDRLLKLEGKSLEWL
;
A
#
# COMPACT_ATOMS: atom_id res chain seq x y z
N THR A 1 -0.58 24.25 8.24
CA THR A 1 -0.77 23.23 7.18
C THR A 1 -1.74 23.77 6.14
N ARG A 2 -1.49 23.54 4.84
CA ARG A 2 -2.30 24.08 3.72
C ARG A 2 -3.78 23.64 3.74
N TYR A 3 -4.10 22.54 4.44
CA TYR A 3 -5.44 22.00 4.59
C TYR A 3 -5.72 21.65 6.06
N PRO A 4 -6.36 22.55 6.84
CA PRO A 4 -6.73 22.29 8.23
C PRO A 4 -7.68 21.09 8.33
N GLY A 5 -7.55 20.27 9.37
CA GLY A 5 -8.43 19.11 9.61
C GLY A 5 -8.07 17.83 8.84
N ALA A 6 -7.38 17.92 7.70
CA ALA A 6 -7.00 16.76 6.88
C ALA A 6 -6.23 15.68 7.67
N SER A 7 -5.31 16.08 8.56
CA SER A 7 -4.58 15.15 9.42
C SER A 7 -5.49 14.39 10.38
N ARG A 8 -6.54 15.03 10.91
CA ARG A 8 -7.51 14.41 11.81
C ARG A 8 -8.37 13.40 11.03
N THR A 9 -8.90 13.79 9.87
CA THR A 9 -9.67 12.89 9.01
C THR A 9 -8.85 11.66 8.62
N ARG A 10 -7.59 11.85 8.22
CA ARG A 10 -6.68 10.75 7.90
C ARG A 10 -6.41 9.83 9.09
N ALA A 11 -6.37 10.35 10.32
CA ALA A 11 -6.15 9.52 11.49
C ALA A 11 -7.35 8.63 11.82
N LEU A 12 -8.57 9.02 11.42
CA LEU A 12 -9.80 8.25 11.63
C LEU A 12 -9.96 7.09 10.64
N ASP A 13 -9.61 7.33 9.37
CA ASP A 13 -9.65 6.31 8.32
C ASP A 13 -8.50 6.51 7.34
N LYS A 14 -7.33 6.00 7.71
CA LYS A 14 -6.11 6.19 6.93
C LYS A 14 -6.14 5.48 5.58
N TRP A 15 -6.88 4.37 5.49
CA TRP A 15 -6.94 3.55 4.28
C TRP A 15 -7.78 4.23 3.20
N ASN A 16 -8.98 4.70 3.56
CA ASN A 16 -9.90 5.32 2.61
C ASN A 16 -9.73 6.83 2.49
N PHE A 17 -8.95 7.48 3.37
CA PHE A 17 -8.66 8.90 3.24
C PHE A 17 -7.91 9.24 1.95
N GLN A 18 -8.55 10.01 1.08
CA GLN A 18 -7.93 10.64 -0.08
C GLN A 18 -7.42 12.04 0.33
N PRO A 19 -6.11 12.31 0.22
CA PRO A 19 -5.58 13.65 0.44
C PRO A 19 -6.17 14.68 -0.54
N PRO A 20 -6.22 15.97 -0.17
CA PRO A 20 -6.60 17.01 -1.12
C PRO A 20 -5.51 17.20 -2.18
N GLY A 21 -5.91 17.40 -3.43
CA GLY A 21 -5.01 17.64 -4.55
C GLY A 21 -5.46 16.90 -5.80
N GLU A 22 -5.11 17.44 -6.96
CA GLU A 22 -5.34 16.76 -8.23
C GLU A 22 -4.50 15.49 -8.32
N GLY A 23 -5.12 14.37 -8.70
CA GLY A 23 -4.47 13.06 -8.77
C GLY A 23 -4.11 12.42 -7.43
N ALA A 24 -4.57 12.97 -6.30
CA ALA A 24 -4.35 12.35 -4.99
C ALA A 24 -5.15 11.04 -4.87
N GLU A 25 -4.57 10.05 -4.18
CA GLU A 25 -5.16 8.73 -4.02
C GLU A 25 -5.22 8.32 -2.54
N SER A 26 -6.28 7.60 -2.18
CA SER A 26 -6.32 6.80 -0.96
C SER A 26 -5.54 5.48 -1.15
N TYR A 27 -5.32 4.72 -0.07
CA TYR A 27 -4.72 3.39 -0.20
C TYR A 27 -5.62 2.42 -0.97
N GLN A 28 -6.95 2.55 -0.82
CA GLN A 28 -7.89 1.75 -1.58
C GLN A 28 -7.76 2.00 -3.09
N MET A 29 -7.70 3.27 -3.51
CA MET A 29 -7.50 3.65 -4.91
C MET A 29 -6.14 3.16 -5.43
N LEU A 30 -5.09 3.33 -4.62
CA LEU A 30 -3.75 2.83 -4.95
C LEU A 30 -3.76 1.31 -5.17
N LEU A 31 -4.41 0.55 -4.28
CA LEU A 31 -4.52 -0.91 -4.39
C LEU A 31 -5.19 -1.31 -5.70
N GLU A 32 -6.32 -0.69 -6.03
CA GLU A 32 -7.06 -0.96 -7.28
C GLU A 32 -6.20 -0.68 -8.51
N ARG A 33 -5.41 0.40 -8.48
CA ARG A 33 -4.53 0.77 -9.59
C ARG A 33 -3.33 -0.17 -9.75
N VAL A 34 -2.70 -0.62 -8.67
CA VAL A 34 -1.47 -1.42 -8.75
C VAL A 34 -1.72 -2.91 -8.88
N ARG A 35 -2.87 -3.43 -8.42
CA ARG A 35 -3.18 -4.85 -8.48
C ARG A 35 -3.04 -5.45 -9.89
N PRO A 36 -3.57 -4.83 -10.97
CA PRO A 36 -3.38 -5.36 -12.33
C PRO A 36 -1.91 -5.43 -12.75
N CYS A 37 -1.05 -4.53 -12.25
CA CYS A 37 0.38 -4.57 -12.54
C CYS A 37 1.04 -5.80 -11.92
N PHE A 38 0.67 -6.17 -10.69
CA PHE A 38 1.20 -7.37 -10.04
C PHE A 38 0.63 -8.66 -10.63
N ASP A 39 -0.66 -8.68 -10.95
CA ASP A 39 -1.33 -9.84 -11.59
C ASP A 39 -0.72 -10.16 -12.98
N ALA A 40 -0.15 -9.17 -13.66
CA ALA A 40 0.48 -9.33 -14.99
C ALA A 40 1.96 -9.76 -14.95
N ILE A 41 2.58 -9.92 -13.78
CA ILE A 41 3.98 -10.34 -13.67
C ILE A 41 4.08 -11.87 -13.80
N GLU A 42 4.59 -12.34 -14.94
CA GLU A 42 4.70 -13.78 -15.25
C GLU A 42 6.10 -14.38 -14.99
N ARG A 43 7.10 -13.53 -14.71
CA ARG A 43 8.51 -13.94 -14.57
C ARG A 43 9.12 -13.42 -13.28
N GLN A 44 10.18 -14.06 -12.81
CA GLN A 44 10.96 -13.57 -11.66
C GLN A 44 11.40 -12.11 -11.91
N THR A 45 11.03 -11.24 -10.98
CA THR A 45 11.14 -9.79 -11.14
C THR A 45 11.59 -9.15 -9.83
N ILE A 46 12.56 -8.25 -9.92
CA ILE A 46 12.85 -7.30 -8.84
C ILE A 46 12.03 -6.04 -9.11
N CYS A 47 11.03 -5.79 -8.27
CA CYS A 47 10.19 -4.60 -8.34
C CYS A 47 10.67 -3.57 -7.31
N VAL A 48 11.08 -2.39 -7.77
CA VAL A 48 11.41 -1.26 -6.90
C VAL A 48 10.19 -0.35 -6.83
N THR A 49 9.73 -0.07 -5.61
CA THR A 49 8.52 0.73 -5.37
C THR A 49 8.59 1.45 -4.03
N HIS A 50 7.50 2.11 -3.65
CA HIS A 50 7.38 2.86 -2.40
C HIS A 50 6.61 2.09 -1.34
N GLY A 51 6.79 2.44 -0.07
CA GLY A 51 6.11 1.77 1.04
C GLY A 51 4.59 1.81 0.97
N GLY A 52 4.00 2.78 0.26
CA GLY A 52 2.56 2.78 0.03
C GLY A 52 2.08 1.60 -0.81
N VAL A 53 2.81 1.24 -1.87
CA VAL A 53 2.52 0.06 -2.70
C VAL A 53 2.82 -1.23 -1.93
N MET A 54 3.88 -1.25 -1.12
CA MET A 54 4.16 -2.42 -0.28
C MET A 54 3.00 -2.72 0.68
N ARG A 55 2.42 -1.70 1.33
CA ARG A 55 1.23 -1.88 2.19
C ARG A 55 0.03 -2.47 1.46
N THR A 56 -0.19 -2.12 0.19
CA THR A 56 -1.30 -2.69 -0.57
C THR A 56 -1.11 -4.18 -0.85
N LEU A 57 0.15 -4.65 -0.98
CA LEU A 57 0.45 -6.08 -1.13
C LEU A 57 -0.01 -6.89 0.08
N PHE A 58 0.21 -6.39 1.29
CA PHE A 58 -0.22 -7.08 2.52
C PHE A 58 -1.74 -7.30 2.55
N ARG A 59 -2.54 -6.30 2.17
CA ARG A 59 -4.00 -6.46 2.06
C ARG A 59 -4.40 -7.36 0.89
N PHE A 60 -3.81 -7.16 -0.28
CA PHE A 60 -4.14 -7.93 -1.49
C PHE A 60 -3.77 -9.43 -1.38
N VAL A 61 -2.60 -9.74 -0.83
CA VAL A 61 -2.03 -11.10 -0.82
C VAL A 61 -2.45 -11.86 0.44
N LEU A 62 -2.42 -11.22 1.61
CA LEU A 62 -2.70 -11.87 2.90
C LEU A 62 -4.09 -11.54 3.47
N GLY A 63 -4.86 -10.65 2.83
CA GLY A 63 -6.18 -10.28 3.32
C GLY A 63 -6.16 -9.45 4.60
N LEU A 64 -5.04 -8.79 4.90
CA LEU A 64 -4.90 -7.92 6.07
C LEU A 64 -5.99 -6.84 6.13
N ALA A 65 -6.44 -6.54 7.35
CA ALA A 65 -7.43 -5.48 7.58
C ALA A 65 -6.88 -4.11 7.14
N GLU A 66 -7.78 -3.20 6.79
CA GLU A 66 -7.44 -1.88 6.25
C GLU A 66 -6.58 -1.04 7.19
N ASP A 67 -6.93 -1.05 8.49
CA ASP A 67 -6.23 -0.31 9.53
C ASP A 67 -4.84 -0.89 9.79
N GLU A 68 -4.71 -2.21 9.85
CA GLU A 68 -3.46 -2.91 10.02
C GLU A 68 -2.54 -2.62 8.84
N ALA A 69 -3.02 -2.87 7.61
CA ALA A 69 -2.25 -2.64 6.39
C ALA A 69 -1.81 -1.17 6.24
N ALA A 70 -2.67 -0.20 6.53
CA ALA A 70 -2.34 1.22 6.45
C ALA A 70 -1.25 1.64 7.47
N ASN A 71 -1.12 0.92 8.58
CA ASN A 71 -0.21 1.23 9.68
C ASN A 71 1.02 0.33 9.78
N LEU A 72 1.11 -0.70 8.94
CA LEU A 72 2.31 -1.54 8.84
C LEU A 72 3.59 -0.69 8.69
N GLU A 73 4.58 -1.08 9.47
CA GLU A 73 5.95 -0.64 9.28
C GLU A 73 6.52 -1.31 8.03
N ILE A 74 7.13 -0.49 7.17
CA ILE A 74 7.76 -0.95 5.94
C ILE A 74 9.27 -0.64 6.09
N PRO A 75 10.10 -1.62 6.47
CA PRO A 75 11.54 -1.42 6.62
C PRO A 75 12.15 -0.99 5.28
N GLN A 76 13.10 -0.04 5.34
CA GLN A 76 13.76 0.50 4.14
C GLN A 76 15.06 -0.23 3.78
N ASP A 77 15.52 -1.11 4.65
CA ASP A 77 16.79 -1.84 4.59
C ASP A 77 16.60 -3.34 4.29
N ARG A 78 15.41 -3.75 3.86
CA ARG A 78 15.02 -5.15 3.64
C ARG A 78 14.34 -5.36 2.30
N LEU A 79 14.32 -6.61 1.85
CA LEU A 79 13.58 -7.03 0.66
C LEU A 79 12.29 -7.74 1.07
N LEU A 80 11.18 -7.38 0.42
CA LEU A 80 9.92 -8.10 0.57
C LEU A 80 9.81 -9.13 -0.55
N LYS A 81 9.93 -10.41 -0.23
CA LYS A 81 9.69 -11.52 -1.15
C LYS A 81 8.19 -11.79 -1.22
N LEU A 82 7.63 -11.68 -2.43
CA LEU A 82 6.27 -12.12 -2.76
C LEU A 82 6.35 -13.46 -3.49
N GLU A 83 5.73 -14.50 -2.93
CA GLU A 83 5.70 -15.83 -3.53
C GLU A 83 4.32 -16.47 -3.35
N GLY A 84 3.56 -16.58 -4.44
CA GLY A 84 2.19 -17.08 -4.41
C GLY A 84 1.30 -16.24 -3.48
N LYS A 85 0.89 -16.83 -2.36
CA LYS A 85 0.05 -16.19 -1.33
C LYS A 85 0.83 -15.84 -0.07
N SER A 86 2.13 -15.63 -0.19
CA SER A 86 3.02 -15.34 0.94
C SER A 86 3.82 -14.06 0.72
N LEU A 87 4.11 -13.39 1.83
CA LEU A 87 5.01 -12.24 1.91
C LEU A 87 6.02 -12.51 3.02
N GLU A 88 7.30 -12.39 2.70
CA GLU A 88 8.40 -12.65 3.63
C GLU A 88 9.44 -11.54 3.55
N TRP A 89 9.87 -11.05 4.71
CA TRP A 89 10.99 -10.10 4.80
C TRP A 89 12.31 -10.84 4.83
N LEU A 90 13.17 -10.55 3.85
CA LEU A 90 14.55 -11.04 3.75
C LEU A 90 15.54 -9.99 4.25
#